data_AF-B5HUD4-F1
#
_entry.id   AF-B5HUD4-F1
#
_cell.length_a   1.000
_cell.length_b   1.000
_cell.length_c   1.000
_cell.angle_alpha   90.00
_cell.angle_beta   90.00
_cell.angle_gamma   90.00
#
_symmetry.space_group_name_H-M   'P 1'
#
loop_
_entity.id
_entity.type
_entity.pdbx_description
1 polymer ?
#
loop_
_entity_poly.entity_id
_entity_poly.type
_entity_poly.pdbx_seq_one_letter_code
_entity_poly.pdbx_strand_id
1 'polypeptide(L)'
;MEPGGRLPATGQGDESAARDTAWCAPRRLTFRGPQGTPPLSVVLEDSDPYRDAHGYPVLARRTTGELRAWQASVASAWDVLNGLVPERAAACASLWTALVPLRPPRKGRGVSSSAREAYGAIAASFTGDPVRLAETLVHESAHIAFGALADLTDLWDPEDRTLYRVGWRADPRPIGSVLTGTNAHLALLEFWRRREQETSGGQARAARGRLHDYGSQVVDILRILQAHPLRPKGRDFVSFMVDEAARCGFFLRPPLSARPHRSSLHRVALREALEGARRSAISASSQQAGACAVGSAGSRTTTVDETTPGAD
;
A
#
# COMPACT_ATOMS: atom_id res chain seq x y z
N MET A 1 48.10 -16.35 21.18
CA MET A 1 47.02 -15.46 20.72
C MET A 1 45.86 -16.39 20.36
N GLU A 2 44.97 -16.59 21.32
CA GLU A 2 43.87 -17.56 21.28
C GLU A 2 42.67 -17.03 20.47
N PRO A 3 41.92 -17.88 19.76
CA PRO A 3 40.76 -17.50 18.97
C PRO A 3 39.50 -17.33 19.85
N GLY A 4 38.73 -16.27 19.61
CA GLY A 4 37.52 -15.91 20.38
C GLY A 4 36.43 -17.00 20.34
N GLY A 5 36.11 -17.53 21.52
CA GLY A 5 35.13 -18.59 21.71
C GLY A 5 33.67 -18.17 21.48
N ARG A 6 32.89 -19.08 20.91
CA ARG A 6 31.42 -19.02 20.90
C ARG A 6 30.90 -19.48 22.27
N LEU A 7 30.05 -18.67 22.90
CA LEU A 7 29.29 -19.09 24.08
C LEU A 7 27.96 -19.72 23.64
N PRO A 8 27.60 -20.92 24.12
CA PRO A 8 26.27 -21.48 23.96
C PRO A 8 25.34 -20.92 25.04
N ALA A 9 24.19 -20.39 24.65
CA ALA A 9 23.13 -20.02 25.58
C ALA A 9 22.17 -21.21 25.76
N THR A 10 22.31 -21.91 26.88
CA THR A 10 21.29 -22.84 27.40
C THR A 10 20.52 -22.16 28.53
N GLY A 11 19.20 -22.03 28.38
CA GLY A 11 18.31 -21.57 29.44
C GLY A 11 16.88 -22.05 29.18
N GLN A 12 16.46 -23.10 29.90
CA GLN A 12 15.06 -23.48 30.08
C GLN A 12 14.35 -22.44 30.95
N GLY A 13 13.08 -22.17 30.64
CA GLY A 13 12.35 -20.96 31.04
C GLY A 13 11.84 -20.91 32.47
N ASP A 14 11.34 -19.73 32.83
CA ASP A 14 10.25 -19.57 33.79
C ASP A 14 9.42 -18.31 33.48
N GLU A 15 8.13 -18.37 33.81
CA GLU A 15 7.07 -17.42 33.51
C GLU A 15 7.23 -16.09 34.29
N SER A 16 7.29 -14.97 33.57
CA SER A 16 6.88 -13.67 34.11
C SER A 16 6.39 -12.74 33.01
N ALA A 17 5.07 -12.71 32.85
CA ALA A 17 4.37 -11.82 31.94
C ALA A 17 4.13 -10.46 32.60
N ALA A 18 5.04 -9.51 32.42
CA ALA A 18 4.77 -8.07 32.29
C ALA A 18 6.11 -7.32 32.13
N ARG A 19 6.30 -6.67 30.97
CA ARG A 19 7.45 -5.83 30.59
C ARG A 19 8.76 -6.52 30.21
N ASP A 20 8.70 -7.69 29.58
CA ASP A 20 9.93 -8.21 28.98
C ASP A 20 10.25 -7.46 27.68
N THR A 21 11.21 -6.54 27.79
CA THR A 21 11.89 -5.86 26.68
C THR A 21 12.99 -6.75 26.09
N ALA A 22 12.84 -8.08 26.22
CA ALA A 22 13.71 -9.04 25.57
C ALA A 22 13.67 -8.85 24.07
N TRP A 23 14.77 -8.32 23.54
CA TRP A 23 15.05 -8.26 22.12
C TRP A 23 14.83 -9.64 21.51
N CYS A 24 13.80 -9.73 20.68
CA CYS A 24 13.44 -10.95 19.99
C CYS A 24 14.22 -11.02 18.68
N ALA A 25 14.85 -12.16 18.40
CA ALA A 25 15.52 -12.33 17.11
C ALA A 25 14.50 -12.17 15.95
N PRO A 26 14.83 -11.39 14.90
CA PRO A 26 13.96 -11.17 13.76
C PRO A 26 13.76 -12.48 12.99
N ARG A 27 12.55 -12.68 12.47
CA ARG A 27 12.16 -13.90 11.75
C ARG A 27 12.21 -13.65 10.25
N ARG A 28 13.32 -14.02 9.63
CA ARG A 28 13.52 -13.85 8.18
C ARG A 28 12.88 -14.98 7.39
N LEU A 29 12.04 -14.62 6.42
CA LEU A 29 11.47 -15.50 5.42
C LEU A 29 12.19 -15.26 4.10
N THR A 30 12.62 -16.32 3.42
CA THR A 30 13.32 -16.21 2.14
C THR A 30 12.70 -17.15 1.12
N PHE A 31 12.39 -16.62 -0.06
CA PHE A 31 11.71 -17.32 -1.15
C PHE A 31 12.54 -17.16 -2.42
N ARG A 32 12.83 -18.28 -3.09
CA ARG A 32 13.56 -18.25 -4.38
C ARG A 32 12.59 -17.87 -5.49
N GLY A 33 13.03 -17.05 -6.43
CA GLY A 33 12.32 -16.83 -7.69
C GLY A 33 12.79 -17.80 -8.78
N PRO A 34 12.16 -17.77 -9.96
CA PRO A 34 12.68 -18.38 -11.18
C PRO A 34 14.08 -17.86 -11.52
N GLN A 35 14.77 -18.54 -12.44
CA GLN A 35 16.09 -18.15 -12.88
C GLN A 35 16.08 -16.70 -13.43
N GLY A 36 16.93 -15.84 -12.87
CA GLY A 36 17.02 -14.43 -13.25
C GLY A 36 16.24 -13.47 -12.36
N THR A 37 15.30 -13.95 -11.53
CA THR A 37 14.63 -13.10 -10.52
C THR A 37 15.41 -13.13 -9.20
N PRO A 38 15.68 -11.97 -8.56
CA PRO A 38 16.29 -11.95 -7.23
C PRO A 38 15.40 -12.66 -6.20
N PRO A 39 15.98 -13.34 -5.19
CA PRO A 39 15.20 -13.95 -4.13
C PRO A 39 14.49 -12.88 -3.30
N LEU A 40 13.26 -13.16 -2.88
CA LEU A 40 12.55 -12.34 -1.91
C LEU A 40 13.07 -12.68 -0.52
N SER A 41 13.53 -11.69 0.25
CA SER A 41 13.92 -11.85 1.65
C SER A 41 13.27 -10.80 2.52
N VAL A 42 12.31 -11.22 3.34
CA VAL A 42 11.50 -10.32 4.18
C VAL A 42 11.61 -10.72 5.64
N VAL A 43 11.65 -9.74 6.54
CA VAL A 43 11.49 -9.98 7.98
C VAL A 43 10.01 -9.97 8.30
N LEU A 44 9.49 -11.02 8.91
CA LEU A 44 8.19 -10.93 9.57
C LEU A 44 8.39 -10.14 10.88
N GLU A 45 7.89 -8.91 10.89
CA GLU A 45 8.07 -7.95 11.97
C GLU A 45 6.92 -8.04 12.97
N ASP A 46 7.18 -8.76 14.07
CA ASP A 46 6.23 -8.99 15.16
C ASP A 46 6.82 -8.68 16.54
N SER A 47 7.95 -7.95 16.58
CA SER A 47 8.77 -7.71 17.77
C SER A 47 9.11 -6.24 18.05
N ASP A 48 9.30 -5.41 17.02
CA ASP A 48 9.70 -4.02 17.16
C ASP A 48 8.59 -3.21 17.85
N PRO A 49 8.88 -2.53 18.98
CA PRO A 49 7.89 -1.74 19.71
C PRO A 49 7.32 -0.55 18.91
N TYR A 50 7.97 -0.10 17.83
CA TYR A 50 7.58 1.03 16.99
C TYR A 50 6.98 0.61 15.64
N ARG A 51 6.66 -0.67 15.44
CA ARG A 51 6.09 -1.19 14.18
C ARG A 51 4.66 -0.74 13.87
N ASP A 52 4.02 0.03 14.75
CA ASP A 52 2.63 0.47 14.63
C ASP A 52 2.45 1.79 13.84
N ALA A 53 3.37 2.11 12.94
CA ALA A 53 3.34 3.30 12.09
C ALA A 53 2.28 3.26 10.96
N HIS A 54 1.51 2.18 10.84
CA HIS A 54 0.61 1.92 9.70
C HIS A 54 -0.84 2.40 9.88
N GLY A 55 -1.17 2.95 11.05
CA GLY A 55 -2.55 3.40 11.34
C GLY A 55 -3.57 2.28 11.56
N TYR A 56 -3.13 1.02 11.60
CA TYR A 56 -3.95 -0.15 11.90
C TYR A 56 -3.42 -0.90 13.12
N PRO A 57 -4.29 -1.61 13.86
CA PRO A 57 -3.86 -2.44 14.98
C PRO A 57 -2.92 -3.55 14.50
N VAL A 58 -1.66 -3.48 14.91
CA VAL A 58 -0.68 -4.53 14.67
C VAL A 58 -0.95 -5.72 15.59
N LEU A 59 -0.51 -6.90 15.16
CA LEU A 59 -0.57 -8.11 15.95
C LEU A 59 0.67 -8.25 16.85
N ALA A 60 0.49 -8.89 18.01
CA ALA A 60 1.61 -9.28 18.88
C ALA A 60 2.48 -10.35 18.21
N ARG A 61 3.57 -10.77 18.86
CA ARG A 61 4.43 -11.84 18.36
C ARG A 61 3.62 -13.07 17.93
N ARG A 62 3.86 -13.55 16.71
CA ARG A 62 3.13 -14.69 16.14
C ARG A 62 3.64 -16.00 16.75
N THR A 63 2.74 -16.96 16.92
CA THR A 63 3.11 -18.34 17.25
C THR A 63 3.88 -18.97 16.09
N THR A 64 4.60 -20.06 16.35
CA THR A 64 5.31 -20.79 15.28
C THR A 64 4.35 -21.32 14.21
N GLY A 65 3.11 -21.67 14.59
CA GLY A 65 2.07 -22.09 13.64
C GLY A 65 1.64 -20.96 12.70
N GLU A 66 1.38 -19.77 13.24
CA GLU A 66 1.05 -18.58 12.46
C GLU A 66 2.20 -18.12 11.57
N LEU A 67 3.45 -18.22 12.05
CA LEU A 67 4.64 -17.93 11.25
C LEU A 67 4.71 -18.84 10.02
N ARG A 68 4.46 -20.15 10.18
CA ARG A 68 4.41 -21.10 9.06
C ARG A 68 3.26 -20.78 8.09
N ALA A 69 2.11 -20.35 8.60
CA ALA A 69 0.98 -19.95 7.76
C ALA A 69 1.33 -18.71 6.92
N TRP A 70 1.97 -17.70 7.51
CA TRP A 70 2.49 -16.54 6.79
C TRP A 70 3.53 -16.93 5.75
N GLN A 71 4.48 -17.79 6.11
CA GLN A 71 5.49 -18.29 5.17
C GLN A 71 4.83 -18.99 3.96
N ALA A 72 3.84 -19.84 4.17
CA ALA A 72 3.12 -20.51 3.08
C ALA A 72 2.31 -19.53 2.22
N SER A 73 1.63 -18.57 2.84
CA SER A 73 0.86 -17.55 2.11
C SER A 73 1.75 -16.67 1.24
N VAL A 74 2.88 -16.19 1.79
CA VAL A 74 3.85 -15.39 1.03
C VAL A 74 4.51 -16.22 -0.08
N ALA A 75 4.84 -17.48 0.16
CA ALA A 75 5.38 -18.36 -0.89
C ALA A 75 4.42 -18.46 -2.08
N SER A 76 3.15 -18.79 -1.84
CA SER A 76 2.16 -18.93 -2.89
C SER A 76 1.89 -17.61 -3.63
N ALA A 77 1.86 -16.48 -2.92
CA ALA A 77 1.73 -15.15 -3.55
C ALA A 77 2.96 -14.79 -4.40
N TRP A 78 4.16 -15.15 -3.93
CA TRP A 78 5.41 -14.95 -4.65
C TRP A 78 5.43 -15.77 -5.94
N ASP A 79 4.95 -17.01 -5.92
CA ASP A 79 4.81 -17.83 -7.13
C ASP A 79 3.85 -17.20 -8.14
N VAL A 80 2.71 -16.67 -7.68
CA VAL A 80 1.76 -15.93 -8.54
C VAL A 80 2.43 -14.71 -9.18
N LEU A 81 3.17 -13.90 -8.41
CA LEU A 81 3.85 -12.72 -8.93
C LEU A 81 4.90 -13.08 -9.99
N ASN A 82 5.68 -14.13 -9.74
CA ASN A 82 6.71 -14.56 -10.69
C ASN A 82 6.12 -15.14 -11.98
N GLY A 83 5.01 -15.86 -11.88
CA GLY A 83 4.32 -16.43 -13.05
C GLY A 83 3.63 -15.36 -13.90
N LEU A 84 3.03 -14.35 -13.27
CA LEU A 84 2.27 -13.31 -13.97
C LEU A 84 3.14 -12.13 -14.38
N VAL A 85 3.84 -11.50 -13.44
CA VAL A 85 4.48 -10.19 -13.59
C VAL A 85 5.90 -10.22 -13.02
N PRO A 86 6.83 -11.00 -13.60
CA PRO A 86 8.19 -11.17 -13.08
C PRO A 86 8.95 -9.85 -12.91
N GLU A 87 8.67 -8.85 -13.74
CA GLU A 87 9.22 -7.50 -13.62
C GLU A 87 8.74 -6.78 -12.36
N ARG A 88 7.47 -6.97 -11.96
CA ARG A 88 6.91 -6.44 -10.71
C ARG A 88 7.38 -7.27 -9.53
N ALA A 89 7.53 -8.58 -9.68
CA ALA A 89 8.12 -9.44 -8.66
C ALA A 89 9.54 -8.96 -8.30
N ALA A 90 10.39 -8.68 -9.29
CA ALA A 90 11.75 -8.15 -9.07
C ALA A 90 11.73 -6.80 -8.32
N ALA A 91 10.80 -5.91 -8.67
CA ALA A 91 10.60 -4.65 -7.95
C ALA A 91 10.17 -4.89 -6.50
N CYS A 92 9.20 -5.78 -6.26
CA CYS A 92 8.78 -6.18 -4.91
C CYS A 92 9.95 -6.75 -4.10
N ALA A 93 10.77 -7.63 -4.67
CA ALA A 93 11.94 -8.19 -3.98
C ALA A 93 13.00 -7.13 -3.62
N SER A 94 13.06 -6.03 -4.38
CA SER A 94 14.00 -4.93 -4.12
C SER A 94 13.48 -3.94 -3.08
N LEU A 95 12.16 -3.76 -2.99
CA LEU A 95 11.52 -2.75 -2.13
C LEU A 95 11.01 -3.34 -0.81
N TRP A 96 10.51 -4.56 -0.81
CA TRP A 96 9.85 -5.17 0.34
C TRP A 96 10.86 -5.84 1.26
N THR A 97 11.08 -5.25 2.43
CA THR A 97 12.07 -5.72 3.41
C THR A 97 11.43 -6.27 4.68
N ALA A 98 10.21 -5.84 5.01
CA ALA A 98 9.51 -6.25 6.22
C ALA A 98 8.01 -6.46 5.99
N LEU A 99 7.45 -7.48 6.65
CA LEU A 99 6.03 -7.79 6.69
C LEU A 99 5.53 -7.58 8.12
N VAL A 100 4.63 -6.61 8.32
CA VAL A 100 4.02 -6.34 9.63
C VAL A 100 2.61 -6.97 9.67
N PRO A 101 2.37 -8.02 10.47
CA PRO A 101 1.05 -8.64 10.53
C PRO A 101 0.02 -7.69 11.19
N LEU A 102 -1.05 -7.37 10.47
CA LEU A 102 -2.16 -6.56 10.96
C LEU A 102 -3.31 -7.43 11.48
N ARG A 103 -4.03 -6.91 12.48
CA ARG A 103 -5.29 -7.50 12.93
C ARG A 103 -6.33 -7.30 11.82
N PRO A 104 -6.99 -8.36 11.35
CA PRO A 104 -8.04 -8.22 10.34
C PRO A 104 -9.23 -7.41 10.92
N PRO A 105 -9.95 -6.64 10.09
CA PRO A 105 -11.14 -5.95 10.53
C PRO A 105 -12.26 -6.94 10.92
N ARG A 106 -13.19 -6.52 11.79
CA ARG A 106 -14.31 -7.37 12.24
C ARG A 106 -15.28 -7.74 11.12
N LYS A 107 -15.38 -6.90 10.10
CA LYS A 107 -16.24 -7.06 8.92
C LYS A 107 -15.49 -6.53 7.70
N GLY A 108 -15.85 -7.02 6.52
CA GLY A 108 -15.25 -6.60 5.27
C GLY A 108 -13.98 -7.38 4.94
N ARG A 109 -13.29 -6.90 3.92
CA ARG A 109 -12.06 -7.51 3.40
C ARG A 109 -10.87 -7.10 4.29
N GLY A 110 -9.86 -7.97 4.38
CA GLY A 110 -8.54 -7.66 4.95
C GLY A 110 -7.92 -6.35 4.46
N VAL A 111 -7.05 -5.78 5.30
CA VAL A 111 -6.43 -4.45 5.16
C VAL A 111 -4.93 -4.57 4.88
N SER A 112 -4.37 -3.58 4.21
CA SER A 112 -2.94 -3.39 4.01
C SER A 112 -2.53 -1.93 4.13
N SER A 113 -1.26 -1.68 4.41
CA SER A 113 -0.67 -0.35 4.41
C SER A 113 0.84 -0.41 4.25
N SER A 114 1.36 0.58 3.54
CA SER A 114 2.74 1.03 3.59
C SER A 114 2.76 2.44 4.21
N ALA A 115 3.81 2.75 4.95
CA ALA A 115 3.98 4.05 5.62
C ALA A 115 5.31 4.66 5.21
N ARG A 116 5.34 5.98 5.01
CA ARG A 116 6.56 6.69 4.56
C ARG A 116 7.67 6.61 5.61
N GLU A 117 7.29 6.60 6.88
CA GLU A 117 8.18 6.48 8.04
C GLU A 117 8.76 5.07 8.22
N ALA A 118 8.18 4.06 7.56
CA ALA A 118 8.60 2.66 7.61
C ALA A 118 8.92 2.15 6.20
N TYR A 119 9.86 2.81 5.53
CA TYR A 119 10.24 2.48 4.14
C TYR A 119 10.60 0.98 3.99
N GLY A 120 9.98 0.33 3.02
CA GLY A 120 10.15 -1.10 2.74
C GLY A 120 9.28 -2.04 3.60
N ALA A 121 8.59 -1.52 4.61
CA ALA A 121 7.63 -2.29 5.39
C ALA A 121 6.25 -2.29 4.72
N ILE A 122 5.73 -3.50 4.48
CA ILE A 122 4.35 -3.73 4.08
C ILE A 122 3.62 -4.34 5.27
N ALA A 123 2.60 -3.65 5.76
CA ALA A 123 1.69 -4.18 6.75
C ALA A 123 0.48 -4.80 6.07
N ALA A 124 0.08 -6.00 6.47
CA ALA A 124 -1.06 -6.68 5.88
C ALA A 124 -1.76 -7.59 6.89
N SER A 125 -3.08 -7.65 6.80
CA SER A 125 -3.85 -8.70 7.45
C SER A 125 -3.68 -10.03 6.71
N PHE A 126 -3.70 -11.14 7.45
CA PHE A 126 -3.51 -12.46 6.87
C PHE A 126 -4.59 -12.79 5.83
N THR A 127 -4.17 -13.40 4.72
CA THR A 127 -5.06 -14.05 3.75
C THR A 127 -4.44 -15.36 3.26
N GLY A 128 -5.27 -16.37 3.06
CA GLY A 128 -4.86 -17.63 2.41
C GLY A 128 -5.02 -17.61 0.88
N ASP A 129 -5.54 -16.53 0.32
CA ASP A 129 -5.70 -16.36 -1.13
C ASP A 129 -4.40 -15.77 -1.72
N PRO A 130 -3.65 -16.55 -2.53
CA PRO A 130 -2.37 -16.11 -3.06
C PRO A 130 -2.51 -14.97 -4.08
N VAL A 131 -3.60 -14.93 -4.86
CA VAL A 131 -3.82 -13.86 -5.85
C VAL A 131 -4.09 -12.54 -5.14
N ARG A 132 -4.85 -12.60 -4.04
CA ARG A 132 -5.14 -11.43 -3.23
C ARG A 132 -3.90 -10.88 -2.53
N LEU A 133 -3.07 -11.74 -1.95
CA LEU A 133 -1.82 -11.26 -1.34
C LEU A 133 -0.87 -10.72 -2.42
N ALA A 134 -0.78 -11.36 -3.60
CA ALA A 134 0.02 -10.86 -4.72
C ALA A 134 -0.44 -9.45 -5.17
N GLU A 135 -1.75 -9.23 -5.32
CA GLU A 135 -2.34 -7.90 -5.59
C GLU A 135 -1.90 -6.89 -4.52
N THR A 136 -2.05 -7.22 -3.23
CA THR A 136 -1.62 -6.37 -2.12
C THR A 136 -0.12 -6.04 -2.21
N LEU A 137 0.74 -7.00 -2.51
CA LEU A 137 2.19 -6.77 -2.56
C LEU A 137 2.59 -5.82 -3.70
N VAL A 138 1.97 -5.94 -4.88
CA VAL A 138 2.20 -5.02 -5.99
C VAL A 138 1.72 -3.61 -5.62
N HIS A 139 0.52 -3.52 -5.05
CA HIS A 139 -0.08 -2.25 -4.63
C HIS A 139 0.79 -1.50 -3.61
N GLU A 140 1.15 -2.17 -2.52
CA GLU A 140 1.92 -1.55 -1.45
C GLU A 140 3.38 -1.27 -1.87
N SER A 141 3.96 -2.11 -2.73
CA SER A 141 5.29 -1.81 -3.29
C SER A 141 5.24 -0.58 -4.21
N ALA A 142 4.15 -0.36 -4.93
CA ALA A 142 3.96 0.84 -5.74
C ALA A 142 3.84 2.11 -4.87
N HIS A 143 3.19 2.03 -3.72
CA HIS A 143 3.18 3.10 -2.72
C HIS A 143 4.59 3.40 -2.19
N ILE A 144 5.36 2.37 -1.82
CA ILE A 144 6.75 2.51 -1.34
C ILE A 144 7.63 3.18 -2.42
N ALA A 145 7.55 2.69 -3.67
CA ALA A 145 8.31 3.24 -4.78
C ALA A 145 7.97 4.72 -5.05
N PHE A 146 6.68 5.05 -5.06
CA PHE A 146 6.23 6.42 -5.29
C PHE A 146 6.60 7.34 -4.14
N GLY A 147 6.49 6.87 -2.89
CA GLY A 147 6.93 7.63 -1.71
C GLY A 147 8.38 8.07 -1.83
N ALA A 148 9.29 7.13 -2.16
CA ALA A 148 10.70 7.45 -2.40
C ALA A 148 10.91 8.42 -3.57
N LEU A 149 10.17 8.25 -4.67
CA LEU A 149 10.25 9.19 -5.80
C LEU A 149 9.84 10.61 -5.37
N ALA A 150 8.76 10.73 -4.60
CA ALA A 150 8.25 12.00 -4.11
C ALA A 150 9.13 12.63 -3.01
N ASP A 151 9.93 11.84 -2.29
CA ASP A 151 10.99 12.33 -1.40
C ASP A 151 12.15 12.97 -2.18
N LEU A 152 12.44 12.46 -3.38
CA LEU A 152 13.59 12.88 -4.18
C LEU A 152 13.26 13.94 -5.23
N THR A 153 11.98 14.09 -5.59
CA THR A 153 11.56 14.91 -6.72
C THR A 153 10.30 15.71 -6.41
N ASP A 154 10.35 17.02 -6.67
CA ASP A 154 9.19 17.90 -6.55
C ASP A 154 8.18 17.64 -7.69
N LEU A 155 7.21 16.75 -7.46
CA LEU A 155 6.18 16.40 -8.44
C LEU A 155 4.98 17.37 -8.41
N TRP A 156 4.66 17.94 -7.24
CA TRP A 156 3.57 18.91 -7.05
C TRP A 156 4.00 20.02 -6.08
N ASP A 157 3.17 21.05 -5.93
CA ASP A 157 3.41 22.09 -4.93
C ASP A 157 2.96 21.61 -3.53
N PRO A 158 3.85 21.49 -2.53
CA PRO A 158 3.47 21.05 -1.19
C PRO A 158 2.49 22.01 -0.50
N GLU A 159 2.37 23.26 -0.97
CA GLU A 159 1.39 24.21 -0.47
C GLU A 159 0.01 24.10 -1.15
N ASP A 160 -0.15 23.24 -2.16
CA ASP A 160 -1.44 23.01 -2.78
C ASP A 160 -2.41 22.33 -1.79
N ARG A 161 -3.59 22.94 -1.63
CA ARG A 161 -4.68 22.46 -0.77
C ARG A 161 -5.90 22.02 -1.57
N THR A 162 -5.79 21.93 -2.89
CA THR A 162 -6.86 21.47 -3.79
C THR A 162 -7.18 20.01 -3.50
N LEU A 163 -8.48 19.73 -3.33
CA LEU A 163 -8.98 18.40 -3.03
C LEU A 163 -9.75 17.83 -4.22
N TYR A 164 -9.57 16.54 -4.46
CA TYR A 164 -10.19 15.78 -5.54
C TYR A 164 -10.92 14.56 -5.02
N ARG A 165 -12.09 14.27 -5.57
CA ARG A 165 -12.76 12.99 -5.33
C ARG A 165 -12.10 11.91 -6.19
N VAL A 166 -11.92 10.72 -5.62
CA VAL A 166 -11.35 9.56 -6.30
C VAL A 166 -12.33 8.37 -6.22
N GLY A 167 -12.23 7.43 -7.15
CA GLY A 167 -13.17 6.30 -7.23
C GLY A 167 -13.00 5.24 -6.14
N TRP A 168 -11.86 5.24 -5.45
CA TRP A 168 -11.48 4.22 -4.47
C TRP A 168 -11.58 4.67 -3.00
N ARG A 169 -11.92 5.93 -2.76
CA ARG A 169 -12.14 6.49 -1.41
C ARG A 169 -13.24 7.54 -1.43
N ALA A 170 -14.03 7.58 -0.36
CA ALA A 170 -15.13 8.54 -0.24
C ALA A 170 -14.67 9.96 0.12
N ASP A 171 -13.59 10.09 0.90
CA ASP A 171 -13.03 11.38 1.29
C ASP A 171 -12.26 12.04 0.13
N PRO A 172 -12.43 13.36 -0.09
CA PRO A 172 -11.60 14.10 -1.03
C PRO A 172 -10.12 14.06 -0.64
N ARG A 173 -9.24 13.91 -1.63
CA ARG A 173 -7.81 13.70 -1.45
C ARG A 173 -6.99 14.89 -1.97
N PRO A 174 -5.90 15.29 -1.29
CA PRO A 174 -4.96 16.26 -1.83
C PRO A 174 -4.20 15.69 -3.03
N ILE A 175 -3.66 16.55 -3.88
CA ILE A 175 -3.03 16.15 -5.16
C ILE A 175 -1.93 15.10 -5.00
N GLY A 176 -1.10 15.19 -3.96
CA GLY A 176 -0.06 14.19 -3.67
C GLY A 176 -0.67 12.79 -3.45
N SER A 177 -1.72 12.68 -2.63
CA SER A 177 -2.41 11.41 -2.40
C SER A 177 -3.15 10.90 -3.64
N VAL A 178 -3.64 11.80 -4.50
CA VAL A 178 -4.24 11.43 -5.79
C VAL A 178 -3.18 10.78 -6.69
N LEU A 179 -1.99 11.37 -6.80
CA LEU A 179 -0.87 10.81 -7.56
C LEU A 179 -0.46 9.44 -7.01
N THR A 180 -0.28 9.33 -5.68
CA THR A 180 0.08 8.08 -4.99
C THR A 180 -0.93 6.96 -5.31
N GLY A 181 -2.22 7.21 -5.11
CA GLY A 181 -3.27 6.22 -5.38
C GLY A 181 -3.36 5.85 -6.87
N THR A 182 -3.23 6.83 -7.77
CA THR A 182 -3.25 6.57 -9.21
C THR A 182 -2.10 5.66 -9.64
N ASN A 183 -0.89 5.91 -9.12
CA ASN A 183 0.28 5.09 -9.39
C ASN A 183 0.11 3.64 -8.88
N ALA A 184 -0.45 3.46 -7.68
CA ALA A 184 -0.69 2.13 -7.12
C ALA A 184 -1.74 1.35 -7.93
N HIS A 185 -2.84 1.99 -8.34
CA HIS A 185 -3.87 1.37 -9.16
C HIS A 185 -3.36 1.04 -10.57
N LEU A 186 -2.55 1.93 -11.15
CA LEU A 186 -1.89 1.72 -12.43
C LEU A 186 -0.97 0.50 -12.41
N ALA A 187 -0.23 0.27 -11.32
CA ALA A 187 0.66 -0.88 -11.17
C ALA A 187 -0.08 -2.24 -11.23
N LEU A 188 -1.40 -2.25 -10.98
CA LEU A 188 -2.22 -3.45 -10.99
C LEU A 188 -2.84 -3.77 -12.37
N LEU A 189 -2.81 -2.86 -13.34
CA LEU A 189 -3.44 -3.08 -14.63
C LEU A 189 -2.81 -4.27 -15.37
N GLU A 190 -1.49 -4.31 -15.46
CA GLU A 190 -0.80 -5.42 -16.13
C GLU A 190 -0.98 -6.75 -15.41
N PHE A 191 -0.99 -6.73 -14.06
CA PHE A 191 -1.25 -7.91 -13.23
C PHE A 191 -2.61 -8.52 -13.56
N TRP A 192 -3.67 -7.71 -13.54
CA TRP A 192 -5.02 -8.20 -13.82
C TRP A 192 -5.24 -8.55 -15.29
N ARG A 193 -4.59 -7.85 -16.21
CA ARG A 193 -4.60 -8.19 -17.65
C ARG A 193 -3.99 -9.55 -17.93
N ARG A 194 -2.81 -9.84 -17.37
CA ARG A 194 -2.17 -11.16 -17.52
C ARG A 194 -2.96 -12.24 -16.79
N ARG A 195 -3.53 -11.95 -15.61
CA ARG A 195 -4.39 -12.89 -14.89
C ARG A 195 -5.65 -13.25 -15.67
N GLU A 196 -6.28 -12.28 -16.33
CA GLU A 196 -7.42 -12.54 -17.21
C GLU A 196 -7.03 -13.52 -18.34
N GLN A 197 -5.86 -13.32 -18.94
CA GLN A 197 -5.36 -14.14 -20.07
C GLN A 197 -4.96 -15.56 -19.65
N GLU A 198 -4.40 -15.73 -18.45
CA GLU A 198 -3.97 -17.03 -17.91
C GLU A 198 -5.16 -17.91 -17.46
N THR A 199 -6.28 -17.29 -17.08
CA THR A 199 -7.42 -17.99 -16.48
C THR A 199 -8.56 -18.25 -17.45
N SER A 200 -9.55 -19.02 -17.01
CA SER A 200 -10.74 -19.34 -17.81
C SER A 200 -12.01 -19.30 -16.97
N GLY A 201 -13.17 -19.23 -17.63
CA GLY A 201 -14.47 -19.30 -16.97
C GLY A 201 -14.72 -18.16 -15.96
N GLY A 202 -15.14 -18.53 -14.75
CA GLY A 202 -15.47 -17.55 -13.69
C GLY A 202 -14.28 -16.72 -13.22
N GLN A 203 -13.08 -17.31 -13.20
CA GLN A 203 -11.86 -16.62 -12.76
C GLN A 203 -11.45 -15.53 -13.76
N ALA A 204 -11.51 -15.82 -15.07
CA ALA A 204 -11.26 -14.83 -16.11
C ALA A 204 -12.25 -13.66 -16.06
N ARG A 205 -13.54 -13.95 -15.79
CA ARG A 205 -14.55 -12.89 -15.61
C ARG A 205 -14.27 -12.02 -14.39
N ALA A 206 -13.86 -12.61 -13.26
CA ALA A 206 -13.50 -11.86 -12.07
C ALA A 206 -12.26 -10.99 -12.29
N ALA A 207 -11.23 -11.53 -12.95
CA ALA A 207 -10.01 -10.79 -13.31
C ALA A 207 -10.32 -9.62 -14.27
N ARG A 208 -11.17 -9.84 -15.28
CA ARG A 208 -11.66 -8.78 -16.17
C ARG A 208 -12.39 -7.67 -15.42
N GLY A 209 -13.26 -8.03 -14.48
CA GLY A 209 -13.96 -7.06 -13.63
C GLY A 209 -12.96 -6.19 -12.86
N ARG A 210 -12.00 -6.82 -12.17
CA ARG A 210 -10.92 -6.12 -11.48
C ARG A 210 -10.13 -5.19 -12.40
N LEU A 211 -9.71 -5.68 -13.57
CA LEU A 211 -8.99 -4.89 -14.56
C LEU A 211 -9.79 -3.66 -15.00
N HIS A 212 -11.08 -3.85 -15.27
CA HIS A 212 -11.99 -2.78 -15.68
C HIS A 212 -12.16 -1.72 -14.58
N ASP A 213 -12.35 -2.14 -13.33
CA ASP A 213 -12.52 -1.23 -12.19
C ASP A 213 -11.28 -0.36 -11.99
N TYR A 214 -10.10 -0.97 -11.92
CA TYR A 214 -8.84 -0.24 -11.78
C TYR A 214 -8.58 0.69 -12.96
N GLY A 215 -8.72 0.19 -14.19
CA GLY A 215 -8.42 0.98 -15.38
C GLY A 215 -9.37 2.15 -15.57
N SER A 216 -10.66 1.98 -15.26
CA SER A 216 -11.64 3.08 -15.30
C SER A 216 -11.31 4.16 -14.27
N GLN A 217 -11.01 3.76 -13.04
CA GLN A 217 -10.59 4.69 -11.97
C GLN A 217 -9.31 5.45 -12.34
N VAL A 218 -8.31 4.77 -12.89
CA VAL A 218 -7.05 5.39 -13.35
C VAL A 218 -7.33 6.41 -14.45
N VAL A 219 -8.09 6.06 -15.48
CA VAL A 219 -8.39 6.96 -16.61
C VAL A 219 -9.10 8.22 -16.15
N ASP A 220 -10.07 8.11 -15.24
CA ASP A 220 -10.81 9.25 -14.73
C ASP A 220 -9.90 10.23 -13.99
N ILE A 221 -8.97 9.72 -13.19
CA ILE A 221 -8.03 10.55 -12.44
C ILE A 221 -6.91 11.11 -13.31
N LEU A 222 -6.41 10.37 -14.31
CA LEU A 222 -5.38 10.89 -15.22
C LEU A 222 -5.85 12.15 -15.97
N ARG A 223 -7.14 12.26 -16.30
CA ARG A 223 -7.71 13.51 -16.89
C ARG A 223 -7.61 14.69 -15.92
N ILE A 224 -7.87 14.46 -14.64
CA ILE A 224 -7.73 15.47 -13.59
C ILE A 224 -6.26 15.88 -13.44
N LEU A 225 -5.36 14.90 -13.39
CA LEU A 225 -3.92 15.14 -13.23
C LEU A 225 -3.32 15.90 -14.42
N GLN A 226 -3.75 15.62 -15.66
CA GLN A 226 -3.32 16.36 -16.85
C GLN A 226 -3.77 17.83 -16.83
N ALA A 227 -4.92 18.14 -16.23
CA ALA A 227 -5.44 19.49 -16.12
C ALA A 227 -4.90 20.26 -14.90
N HIS A 228 -4.26 19.57 -13.96
CA HIS A 228 -3.73 20.16 -12.74
C HIS A 228 -2.36 20.83 -12.98
N PRO A 229 -2.05 21.99 -12.36
CA PRO A 229 -0.76 22.66 -12.52
C PRO A 229 0.38 21.97 -11.75
N LEU A 230 0.68 20.73 -12.10
CA LEU A 230 1.81 19.98 -11.55
C LEU A 230 3.15 20.65 -11.92
N ARG A 231 4.17 20.40 -11.11
CA ARG A 231 5.55 20.80 -11.43
C ARG A 231 6.05 20.06 -12.67
N PRO A 232 7.11 20.53 -13.37
CA PRO A 232 7.57 19.91 -14.61
C PRO A 232 7.76 18.39 -14.52
N LYS A 233 8.44 17.89 -13.48
CA LYS A 233 8.63 16.45 -13.26
C LYS A 233 7.34 15.69 -12.95
N GLY A 234 6.37 16.34 -12.29
CA GLY A 234 5.03 15.77 -12.09
C GLY A 234 4.27 15.59 -13.40
N ARG A 235 4.38 16.55 -14.33
CA ARG A 235 3.77 16.44 -15.66
C ARG A 235 4.41 15.31 -16.48
N ASP A 236 5.74 15.21 -16.46
CA ASP A 236 6.45 14.11 -17.11
C ASP A 236 6.00 12.76 -16.54
N PHE A 237 5.92 12.65 -15.21
CA PHE A 237 5.46 11.44 -14.53
C PHE A 237 4.02 11.06 -14.92
N VAL A 238 3.10 12.02 -14.97
CA VAL A 238 1.73 11.80 -15.44
C VAL A 238 1.69 11.36 -16.90
N SER A 239 2.56 11.89 -17.76
CA SER A 239 2.67 11.43 -19.15
C SER A 239 3.04 9.95 -19.22
N PHE A 240 4.04 9.52 -18.44
CA PHE A 240 4.39 8.09 -18.36
C PHE A 240 3.24 7.22 -17.85
N MET A 241 2.46 7.71 -16.88
CA MET A 241 1.28 6.98 -16.39
C MET A 241 0.20 6.83 -17.47
N VAL A 242 0.00 7.85 -18.31
CA VAL A 242 -0.91 7.78 -19.45
C VAL A 242 -0.44 6.73 -20.47
N ASP A 243 0.85 6.69 -20.77
CA ASP A 243 1.42 5.71 -21.70
C ASP A 243 1.33 4.27 -21.15
N GLU A 244 1.54 4.09 -19.85
CA GLU A 244 1.36 2.80 -19.17
C GLU A 244 -0.11 2.32 -19.21
N ALA A 245 -1.05 3.23 -18.92
CA ALA A 245 -2.48 2.91 -19.00
C ALA A 245 -2.88 2.52 -20.44
N ALA A 246 -2.39 3.26 -21.44
CA ALA A 246 -2.64 2.97 -22.84
C ALA A 246 -2.07 1.60 -23.27
N ARG A 247 -0.86 1.23 -22.80
CA ARG A 247 -0.28 -0.10 -23.02
C ARG A 247 -1.13 -1.24 -22.43
N CYS A 248 -1.86 -0.95 -21.35
CA CYS A 248 -2.81 -1.89 -20.74
C CYS A 248 -4.21 -1.86 -21.38
N GLY A 249 -4.40 -1.08 -22.46
CA GLY A 249 -5.68 -0.97 -23.18
C GLY A 249 -6.61 0.16 -22.68
N PHE A 250 -6.14 1.01 -21.77
CA PHE A 250 -6.91 2.11 -21.20
C PHE A 250 -6.46 3.46 -21.76
N PHE A 251 -7.13 3.89 -22.82
CA PHE A 251 -6.79 5.12 -23.53
C PHE A 251 -7.53 6.33 -22.96
N LEU A 252 -6.79 7.40 -22.69
CA LEU A 252 -7.39 8.72 -22.54
C LEU A 252 -7.83 9.19 -23.92
N ARG A 253 -9.14 9.18 -24.17
CA ARG A 253 -9.68 9.90 -25.33
C ARG A 253 -9.26 11.38 -25.21
N PRO A 254 -8.73 12.01 -26.27
CA PRO A 254 -8.54 13.45 -26.25
C PRO A 254 -9.89 14.09 -25.91
N PRO A 255 -9.91 15.21 -25.16
CA PRO A 255 -11.16 15.92 -24.96
C PRO A 255 -11.72 16.20 -26.36
N LEU A 256 -12.92 15.70 -26.65
CA LEU A 256 -13.67 16.14 -27.83
C LEU A 256 -13.57 17.66 -27.82
N SER A 257 -13.08 18.28 -28.91
CA SER A 257 -12.91 19.72 -29.01
C SER A 257 -14.15 20.41 -28.44
N ALA A 258 -14.02 20.92 -27.22
CA ALA A 258 -15.18 21.32 -26.46
C ALA A 258 -15.63 22.67 -27.02
N ARG A 259 -16.82 22.71 -27.63
CA ARG A 259 -17.68 23.88 -27.43
C ARG A 259 -17.72 24.13 -25.93
N PRO A 260 -17.66 25.39 -25.45
CA PRO A 260 -17.47 25.70 -24.04
C PRO A 260 -18.67 25.18 -23.23
N HIS A 261 -18.58 23.93 -22.79
CA HIS A 261 -19.46 23.34 -21.81
C HIS A 261 -18.75 23.54 -20.49
N ARG A 262 -19.36 24.31 -19.59
CA ARG A 262 -18.94 24.44 -18.20
C ARG A 262 -18.88 23.04 -17.57
N SER A 263 -17.73 22.37 -17.63
CA SER A 263 -17.48 21.17 -16.84
C SER A 263 -17.27 21.63 -15.40
N SER A 264 -18.19 21.23 -14.52
CA SER A 264 -18.09 21.38 -13.08
C SER A 264 -16.93 20.55 -12.56
N LEU A 265 -15.71 21.09 -12.68
CA LEU A 265 -14.60 20.74 -11.81
C LEU A 265 -15.07 21.08 -10.39
N HIS A 266 -15.61 20.11 -9.66
CA HIS A 266 -15.92 20.28 -8.24
C HIS A 266 -14.60 20.30 -7.47
N ARG A 267 -13.88 21.43 -7.57
CA ARG A 267 -13.01 21.89 -6.50
C ARG A 267 -13.89 22.02 -5.28
N VAL A 268 -13.75 21.11 -4.33
CA VAL A 268 -14.43 21.27 -3.05
C VAL A 268 -13.76 22.45 -2.35
N ALA A 269 -14.55 23.50 -2.07
CA ALA A 269 -14.05 24.62 -1.28
C ALA A 269 -13.64 24.10 0.11
N LEU A 270 -12.46 24.52 0.56
CA LEU A 270 -11.78 24.07 1.78
C LEU A 270 -12.69 24.00 3.04
N ARG A 271 -13.75 24.80 3.07
CA ARG A 271 -14.67 24.94 4.21
C ARG A 271 -15.44 23.65 4.54
N GLU A 272 -15.92 22.91 3.54
CA GLU A 272 -16.72 21.69 3.76
C GLU A 272 -15.85 20.49 4.17
N ALA A 273 -14.64 20.39 3.60
CA ALA A 273 -13.68 19.33 3.93
C ALA A 273 -13.13 19.48 5.36
N LEU A 274 -12.90 20.70 5.83
CA LEU A 274 -12.47 20.97 7.21
C LEU A 274 -13.59 20.67 8.24
N GLU A 275 -14.85 20.88 7.88
CA GLU A 275 -15.98 20.52 8.75
C GLU A 275 -16.24 19.01 8.82
N GLY A 276 -15.95 18.27 7.74
CA GLY A 276 -15.92 16.80 7.75
C GLY A 276 -14.77 16.24 8.59
N ALA A 277 -13.56 16.77 8.39
CA ALA A 277 -12.36 16.38 9.14
C ALA A 277 -12.48 16.70 10.64
N ARG A 278 -13.11 17.83 11.02
CA ARG A 278 -13.41 18.16 12.43
C ARG A 278 -14.39 17.17 13.06
N ARG A 279 -15.43 16.73 12.34
CA ARG A 279 -16.39 15.73 12.87
C ARG A 279 -15.75 14.35 13.04
N SER A 280 -14.90 13.92 12.12
CA SER A 280 -14.15 12.65 12.24
C SER A 280 -13.07 12.72 13.31
N ALA A 281 -12.36 13.85 13.46
CA ALA A 281 -11.38 14.04 14.54
C ALA A 281 -12.04 14.10 15.93
N ILE A 282 -13.25 14.67 16.04
CA ILE A 282 -14.03 14.67 17.29
C ILE A 282 -14.58 13.27 17.60
N SER A 283 -14.98 12.48 16.59
CA SER A 283 -15.42 11.09 16.80
C SER A 283 -14.26 10.13 17.13
N ALA A 284 -13.06 10.37 16.60
CA ALA A 284 -11.84 9.62 16.98
C ALA A 284 -11.34 10.05 18.37
N SER A 285 -11.42 11.34 18.70
CA SER A 285 -11.00 11.86 20.02
C SER A 285 -11.97 11.53 21.14
N SER A 286 -13.27 11.38 20.87
CA SER A 286 -14.26 10.99 21.89
C SER A 286 -14.22 9.50 22.25
N GLN A 287 -13.63 8.65 21.42
CA GLN A 287 -13.24 7.28 21.82
C GLN A 287 -11.93 7.24 22.62
N GLN A 288 -11.13 8.31 22.59
CA GLN A 288 -9.81 8.40 23.22
C GLN A 288 -9.81 9.25 24.51
N ALA A 289 -10.84 10.07 24.76
CA ALA A 289 -10.98 10.90 25.96
C ALA A 289 -11.36 10.13 27.25
N GLY A 290 -11.36 8.78 27.22
CA GLY A 290 -11.52 7.94 28.40
C GLY A 290 -10.22 7.57 29.12
N ALA A 291 -9.05 7.94 28.59
CA ALA A 291 -7.77 7.55 29.19
C ALA A 291 -6.71 8.66 29.08
N CYS A 292 -6.63 9.45 30.15
CA CYS A 292 -5.50 10.26 30.67
C CYS A 292 -4.62 11.09 29.73
N ALA A 293 -4.56 12.39 30.09
CA ALA A 293 -3.64 13.42 29.64
C ALA A 293 -2.17 13.14 30.03
N VAL A 294 -1.22 13.58 29.18
CA VAL A 294 -0.28 14.72 29.33
C VAL A 294 0.90 14.51 28.36
N GLY A 295 1.23 15.53 27.54
CA GLY A 295 2.63 15.80 27.15
C GLY A 295 3.01 15.86 25.66
N SER A 296 2.93 17.07 25.10
CA SER A 296 3.78 17.69 24.05
C SER A 296 3.74 17.20 22.59
N ALA A 297 3.62 18.18 21.70
CA ALA A 297 3.24 18.09 20.30
C ALA A 297 4.44 18.14 19.32
N GLY A 298 4.41 17.24 18.35
CA GLY A 298 5.14 17.33 17.08
C GLY A 298 4.19 16.92 15.96
N SER A 299 3.98 17.80 14.98
CA SER A 299 3.07 17.61 13.86
C SER A 299 3.53 16.43 13.00
N ARG A 300 2.80 15.31 13.08
CA ARG A 300 2.99 14.11 12.24
C ARG A 300 1.82 14.01 11.27
N THR A 301 2.09 14.09 9.98
CA THR A 301 1.10 13.83 8.92
C THR A 301 1.20 12.36 8.55
N THR A 302 0.46 11.50 9.27
CA THR A 302 0.31 10.09 8.89
C THR A 302 -0.66 9.98 7.72
N THR A 303 -0.16 9.59 6.55
CA THR A 303 -1.03 9.13 5.46
C THR A 303 -1.37 7.67 5.70
N VAL A 304 -2.45 7.42 6.44
CA VAL A 304 -3.06 6.09 6.52
C VAL A 304 -3.90 5.92 5.26
N ASP A 305 -3.39 5.13 4.31
CA ASP A 305 -4.11 4.84 3.08
C ASP A 305 -4.90 3.53 3.24
N GLU A 306 -6.18 3.64 3.63
CA GLU A 306 -7.18 2.61 3.34
C GLU A 306 -7.35 2.54 1.81
N THR A 307 -6.38 1.96 1.11
CA THR A 307 -6.40 1.84 -0.35
C THR A 307 -6.73 0.47 -0.87
N THR A 308 -7.01 -0.53 -0.02
CA THR A 308 -7.48 -1.81 -0.56
C THR A 308 -8.86 -1.60 -1.20
N PRO A 309 -9.01 -1.66 -2.54
CA PRO A 309 -10.30 -1.45 -3.17
C PRO A 309 -11.01 -2.81 -3.26
N GLY A 310 -12.23 -2.83 -2.76
CA GLY A 310 -13.18 -3.89 -3.05
C GLY A 310 -14.51 -3.22 -3.30
N ALA A 311 -14.81 -2.95 -4.57
CA ALA A 311 -16.19 -2.88 -5.02
C ALA A 311 -16.92 -4.17 -4.63
N ASP A 312 -18.21 -4.02 -4.35
CA ASP A 312 -19.15 -5.05 -3.88
C ASP A 312 -19.06 -6.39 -4.65
#